data_AF-A0A9E6DIG8-F1
#
_entry.id   AF-A0A9E6DIG8-F1
#
_cell.length_a   1.000
_cell.length_b   1.000
_cell.length_c   1.000
_cell.angle_alpha   90.00
_cell.angle_beta   90.00
_cell.angle_gamma   90.00
#
_symmetry.space_group_name_H-M   'P 1'
#
loop_
_entity.id
_entity.type
_entity.pdbx_description
1 polymer ?
#
loop_
_entity_poly.entity_id
_entity_poly.type
_entity_poly.pdbx_seq_one_letter_code
_entity_poly.pdbx_strand_id
1 'polypeptide(L)' 'MTRYRQALPQLDGKLFVTDGGLETGLIFNHGVKIREFATHTLWSDEAGTQHLKL' A
#
# COMPACT_ATOMS: atom_id res chain seq x y z
N MET A 1 -25.69 -10.39 -0.30
CA MET A 1 -24.56 -10.68 -1.21
C MET A 1 -23.82 -9.39 -1.52
N THR A 2 -22.48 -9.38 -1.44
CA THR A 2 -21.66 -8.18 -1.73
C THR A 2 -21.66 -7.85 -3.21
N ARG A 3 -21.91 -6.58 -3.57
CA ARG A 3 -22.19 -6.06 -4.92
C ARG A 3 -21.15 -6.42 -5.99
N TYR A 4 -19.90 -6.69 -5.62
CA TYR A 4 -18.79 -6.89 -6.57
C TYR A 4 -18.13 -8.27 -6.47
N ARG A 5 -18.70 -9.20 -5.69
CA ARG A 5 -18.09 -10.51 -5.45
C ARG A 5 -17.91 -11.35 -6.73
N GLN A 6 -18.72 -11.10 -7.76
CA GLN A 6 -18.69 -11.82 -9.05
C GLN A 6 -18.37 -10.93 -10.26
N ALA A 7 -18.12 -9.64 -10.03
CA ALA A 7 -17.88 -8.65 -11.08
C ALA A 7 -16.72 -7.75 -10.66
N LEU A 8 -15.56 -8.36 -10.47
CA LEU A 8 -14.35 -7.69 -10.03
C LEU A 8 -13.83 -6.78 -11.18
N PRO A 9 -13.61 -5.48 -10.96
CA PRO A 9 -13.20 -4.55 -12.03
C PRO A 9 -11.93 -4.96 -12.77
N GLN A 10 -10.97 -5.63 -12.11
CA GLN A 10 -9.75 -6.12 -12.74
C GLN A 10 -9.97 -7.29 -13.72
N LEU A 11 -11.16 -7.91 -13.72
CA LEU A 11 -11.52 -9.02 -14.62
C LEU A 11 -12.38 -8.57 -15.83
N ASP A 12 -12.72 -7.28 -15.93
CA ASP A 12 -13.59 -6.71 -16.99
C ASP A 12 -12.83 -6.45 -18.31
N GLY A 13 -11.55 -6.84 -18.42
CA GLY A 13 -10.75 -6.70 -19.65
C GLY A 13 -10.39 -5.25 -20.05
N LYS A 14 -10.80 -4.27 -19.24
CA LYS A 14 -10.44 -2.84 -19.40
C LYS A 14 -9.09 -2.54 -18.74
N LEU A 15 -8.51 -1.39 -19.08
CA LEU A 15 -7.34 -0.87 -18.38
C LEU A 15 -7.64 -0.78 -16.88
N PHE A 16 -6.86 -1.51 -16.09
CA PHE A 16 -6.94 -1.53 -14.64
C PHE A 16 -5.58 -1.11 -14.08
N VAL A 17 -5.51 0.11 -13.53
CA VAL A 17 -4.28 0.68 -12.97
C VAL A 17 -4.36 0.59 -11.45
N THR A 18 -3.33 0.02 -10.83
CA THR A 18 -3.14 0.01 -9.38
C THR A 18 -2.30 1.21 -8.94
N ASP A 19 -2.16 1.38 -7.63
CA ASP A 19 -1.15 2.24 -7.07
C ASP A 19 0.28 1.72 -7.35
N GLY A 20 1.27 2.51 -6.95
CA GLY A 20 2.69 2.14 -6.97
C GLY A 20 3.14 1.45 -5.69
N GLY A 21 4.44 1.16 -5.60
CA GLY A 21 5.02 0.53 -4.40
C GLY A 21 5.05 1.47 -3.20
N LEU A 22 4.39 1.07 -2.11
CA LEU A 22 4.38 1.81 -0.84
C LEU A 22 5.78 1.88 -0.23
N GLU A 23 6.49 0.76 -0.15
CA GLU A 23 7.83 0.64 0.45
C GLU A 23 8.84 1.57 -0.24
N THR A 24 8.88 1.51 -1.58
CA THR A 24 9.80 2.34 -2.36
C THR A 24 9.43 3.82 -2.24
N GLY A 25 8.13 4.14 -2.23
CA GLY A 25 7.65 5.50 -1.99
C GLY A 25 8.13 6.03 -0.63
N LEU A 26 7.89 5.28 0.44
CA LEU A 26 8.31 5.64 1.79
C LEU A 26 9.83 5.81 1.92
N ILE A 27 10.63 4.89 1.34
CA ILE A 27 12.10 4.94 1.43
C ILE A 27 12.67 6.08 0.59
N PHE A 28 12.34 6.16 -0.69
CA PHE A 28 13.02 7.05 -1.64
C PHE A 28 12.40 8.43 -1.74
N ASN A 29 11.08 8.55 -1.56
CA ASN A 29 10.40 9.84 -1.66
C ASN A 29 10.21 10.52 -0.30
N HIS A 30 10.11 9.74 0.79
CA HIS A 30 9.85 10.26 2.13
C HIS A 30 10.99 10.04 3.13
N GLY A 31 12.07 9.35 2.75
CA GLY A 31 13.24 9.13 3.60
C GLY A 31 12.98 8.24 4.83
N VAL A 32 11.91 7.46 4.83
CA VAL A 32 11.52 6.59 5.94
C VAL A 32 12.33 5.31 5.90
N LYS A 33 13.01 4.97 7.00
CA LYS A 33 13.70 3.68 7.11
C LYS A 33 12.71 2.58 7.45
N ILE A 34 12.65 1.55 6.61
CA ILE A 34 11.77 0.40 6.81
C ILE A 34 12.64 -0.83 7.07
N ARG A 35 12.38 -1.51 8.21
CA ARG A 35 13.09 -2.73 8.57
C ARG A 35 12.70 -3.86 7.62
N GLU A 36 13.69 -4.58 7.10
CA GLU A 36 13.51 -5.69 6.15
C GLU A 36 12.60 -5.36 4.95
N PHE A 37 12.54 -4.09 4.53
CA PHE A 37 11.66 -3.64 3.46
C PHE A 37 10.18 -4.01 3.68
N ALA A 38 9.77 -4.17 4.94
CA ALA A 38 8.44 -4.61 5.31
C ALA A 38 7.69 -3.49 6.05
N THR A 39 6.80 -2.79 5.35
CA THR A 39 6.10 -1.60 5.87
C THR A 39 5.31 -1.86 7.16
N HIS A 40 4.83 -3.09 7.36
CA HIS A 40 4.13 -3.46 8.61
C HIS A 40 5.01 -3.30 9.86
N THR A 41 6.34 -3.27 9.72
CA THR A 41 7.25 -3.04 10.84
C THR A 41 7.13 -1.63 11.42
N LEU A 42 6.55 -0.67 10.69
CA LEU A 42 6.28 0.67 11.18
C LEU A 42 5.15 0.74 12.22
N TRP A 43 4.31 -0.30 12.34
CA TRP A 43 3.26 -0.38 13.37
C TRP A 43 3.80 -0.53 14.80
N SER A 44 5.07 -0.92 14.98
CA SER A 44 5.66 -1.07 16.30
C SER A 44 5.98 0.26 16.99
N ASP A 45 5.82 1.39 16.30
CA ASP A 45 6.07 2.73 16.81
C ASP A 45 4.96 3.70 16.35
N GLU A 46 4.60 4.63 17.23
CA GLU A 46 3.57 5.63 16.96
C GLU A 46 4.01 6.58 15.83
N ALA A 47 5.29 6.97 15.81
CA ALA A 47 5.83 7.81 14.73
C ALA A 47 5.84 7.07 13.38
N GLY A 48 6.24 5.79 13.38
CA GLY A 48 6.16 4.91 12.20
C GLY A 48 4.74 4.80 11.64
N THR A 49 3.74 4.63 12.51
CA THR A 49 2.34 4.49 12.10
C THR A 49 1.79 5.74 11.40
N GLN A 50 2.32 6.94 11.68
CA GLN A 50 1.88 8.16 10.97
C GLN A 50 2.20 8.10 9.47
N HIS A 51 3.27 7.40 9.08
CA HIS A 51 3.63 7.22 7.67
C HIS A 51 2.67 6.26 6.92
N LEU A 52 1.86 5.47 7.63
CA LEU A 52 0.92 4.51 7.05
C LEU A 52 -0.48 5.09 6.79
N LYS A 53 -0.69 6.37 7.11
CA LYS A 53 -1.94 7.10 6.90
C LYS A 53 -1.95 7.93 5.61
N LEU A 54 -0.88 7.84 4.83
CA LEU A 54 -0.80 8.38 3.46
C LEU A 54 -1.90 7.75 2.60
#